data_AF-A0A167J985-F1
#
_entry.id   AF-A0A167J985-F1
#
_cell.length_a   1.000
_cell.length_b   1.000
_cell.length_c   1.000
_cell.angle_alpha   90.00
_cell.angle_beta   90.00
_cell.angle_gamma   90.00
#
_symmetry.space_group_name_H-M   'P 1'
#
loop_
_entity.id
_entity.type
_entity.pdbx_description
1 polymer ?
#
loop_
_entity_poly.entity_id
_entity_poly.type
_entity_poly.pdbx_seq_one_letter_code
_entity_poly.pdbx_strand_id
1 'polypeptide(L)'
;MTDAANGTPFSVRFEPLRLSRSVMAATLYYRITILNRGARALSEVVLEADLASASGSRPVDEQVLDENRPLTPRQVFGRLATGQSARFEGSVQLPLAQADVIRQGNTALLVPLMRLRATAADAAPFARTFAVGQAAGNGSSRLQPFRLDEGLRSWEPLAQRVLDRPAPK
;
A
#
# COMPACT_ATOMS: atom_id res chain seq x y z
N MET A 1 0.01 19.18 2.66
CA MET A 1 -1.14 19.12 3.59
C MET A 1 -2.38 18.99 2.73
N THR A 2 -2.72 17.77 2.31
CA THR A 2 -3.87 17.57 1.43
C THR A 2 -4.31 16.13 1.60
N ASP A 3 -5.50 15.91 2.16
CA ASP A 3 -6.50 14.94 1.69
C ASP A 3 -7.68 14.89 2.68
N ALA A 4 -8.55 15.91 2.66
CA ALA A 4 -9.77 15.96 3.46
C ALA A 4 -11.03 15.83 2.58
N ALA A 5 -10.96 15.10 1.46
CA ALA A 5 -12.02 15.18 0.45
C ALA A 5 -13.15 14.14 0.57
N ASN A 6 -13.03 13.07 1.38
CA ASN A 6 -14.00 11.96 1.30
C ASN A 6 -14.84 11.68 2.57
N GLY A 7 -14.87 12.55 3.57
CA GLY A 7 -15.71 12.33 4.78
C GLY A 7 -15.30 11.13 5.67
N THR A 8 -14.30 10.34 5.26
CA THR A 8 -13.73 9.25 6.05
C THR A 8 -12.96 9.79 7.26
N PRO A 9 -13.26 9.33 8.50
CA PRO A 9 -12.62 9.82 9.73
C PRO A 9 -11.20 9.30 9.94
N PHE A 10 -10.70 8.45 9.05
CA PHE A 10 -9.32 7.97 9.09
C PHE A 10 -8.36 8.93 8.39
N SER A 11 -7.21 9.16 9.02
CA SER A 11 -5.98 9.56 8.35
C SER A 11 -4.99 8.41 8.47
N VAL A 12 -4.52 7.89 7.34
CA VAL A 12 -3.60 6.74 7.30
C VAL A 12 -2.30 7.17 6.65
N ARG A 13 -1.20 7.00 7.39
CA ARG A 13 0.16 7.18 6.88
C ARG A 13 0.79 5.81 6.69
N PHE A 14 1.22 5.52 5.47
CA PHE A 14 1.98 4.33 5.10
C PHE A 14 3.44 4.71 4.87
N GLU A 15 4.36 3.90 5.38
CA GLU A 15 5.81 4.01 5.21
C GLU A 15 6.36 2.63 4.83
N PRO A 16 6.82 2.42 3.58
CA PRO A 16 7.53 1.21 3.19
C PRO A 16 8.94 1.25 3.77
N LEU A 17 9.32 0.19 4.50
CA LEU A 17 10.60 0.13 5.19
C LEU A 17 11.64 -0.60 4.34
N ARG A 18 11.30 -1.79 3.86
CA ARG A 18 12.21 -2.68 3.10
C ARG A 18 11.43 -3.62 2.21
N LEU A 19 11.95 -3.90 1.02
CA LEU A 19 11.48 -4.99 0.18
C LEU A 19 12.56 -6.05 0.14
N SER A 20 12.24 -7.29 0.48
CA SER A 20 13.14 -8.44 0.36
C SER A 20 12.57 -9.41 -0.66
N ARG A 21 13.39 -9.89 -1.58
CA ARG A 21 12.98 -10.85 -2.61
C ARG A 21 13.73 -12.15 -2.45
N SER A 22 12.97 -13.23 -2.28
CA SER A 22 13.45 -14.60 -2.34
C SER A 22 13.31 -15.16 -3.76
N VAL A 23 13.57 -16.46 -3.94
CA VAL A 23 13.21 -17.17 -5.20
C VAL A 23 11.69 -17.27 -5.35
N MET A 24 10.94 -17.31 -4.24
CA MET A 24 9.51 -17.62 -4.25
C MET A 24 8.61 -16.40 -4.09
N ALA A 25 9.05 -15.34 -3.41
CA ALA A 25 8.19 -14.22 -3.04
C ALA A 25 8.96 -12.89 -2.92
N ALA A 26 8.24 -11.79 -3.14
CA ALA A 26 8.62 -10.46 -2.66
C ALA A 26 7.90 -10.18 -1.33
N THR A 27 8.64 -9.80 -0.29
CA THR A 27 8.11 -9.44 1.04
C THR A 27 8.33 -7.96 1.26
N LEU A 28 7.24 -7.21 1.45
CA LEU A 28 7.28 -5.80 1.81
C LEU A 28 7.09 -5.66 3.31
N TYR A 29 8.10 -5.11 3.98
CA TYR A 29 8.04 -4.68 5.36
C TYR A 29 7.62 -3.22 5.41
N TYR A 30 6.72 -2.89 6.33
CA TYR A 30 6.13 -1.57 6.38
C TYR A 30 5.77 -1.15 7.79
N ARG A 31 5.44 0.13 7.88
CA ARG A 31 4.83 0.76 9.02
C ARG A 31 3.61 1.55 8.61
N ILE A 32 2.57 1.46 9.42
CA ILE A 32 1.33 2.20 9.23
C ILE A 32 0.98 2.93 10.52
N THR A 33 0.60 4.20 10.38
CA THR A 33 -0.03 4.98 11.45
C THR A 33 -1.45 5.30 11.03
N ILE A 34 -2.42 4.94 11.86
CA ILE A 34 -3.83 5.31 11.70
C ILE A 34 -4.15 6.36 12.74
N LEU A 35 -4.80 7.44 12.33
CA LEU A 35 -5.30 8.52 13.18
C LEU A 35 -6.81 8.64 12.96
N ASN A 36 -7.56 8.68 14.06
CA ASN A 36 -8.95 9.12 14.02
C ASN A 36 -8.99 10.66 14.01
N ARG A 37 -9.30 11.23 12.84
CA ARG A 37 -9.51 12.67 12.65
C ARG A 37 -10.99 13.09 12.69
N GLY A 38 -11.89 12.14 12.94
CA GLY A 38 -13.32 12.38 13.03
C GLY A 38 -13.75 12.96 14.39
N ALA A 39 -14.96 13.50 14.44
CA ALA A 39 -15.52 14.13 15.65
C ALA A 39 -15.98 13.14 16.73
N ARG A 40 -15.96 11.83 16.46
CA ARG A 40 -16.38 10.77 17.38
C ARG A 40 -15.31 9.69 17.48
N ALA A 41 -15.32 8.95 18.58
CA ALA A 41 -14.51 7.75 18.71
C ALA A 41 -14.93 6.70 17.67
N LEU A 42 -13.95 5.96 17.16
CA LEU A 42 -14.16 4.82 16.27
C LEU A 42 -14.07 3.54 17.08
N SER A 43 -14.96 2.59 16.79
CA SER A 43 -15.01 1.27 17.39
C SER A 43 -14.72 0.20 16.34
N GLU A 44 -14.19 -0.93 16.80
CA GLU A 44 -13.82 -2.07 15.95
C GLU A 44 -12.89 -1.69 14.78
N VAL A 45 -11.89 -0.86 15.09
CA VAL A 45 -10.92 -0.40 14.10
C VAL A 45 -10.03 -1.56 13.67
N VAL A 46 -10.08 -1.89 12.38
CA VAL A 46 -9.27 -2.94 11.75
C VAL A 46 -8.47 -2.34 10.60
N LEU A 47 -7.20 -2.74 10.50
CA LEU A 47 -6.35 -2.51 9.36
C LEU A 47 -6.23 -3.79 8.55
N GLU A 48 -6.56 -3.69 7.28
CA GLU A 48 -6.45 -4.75 6.30
C GLU A 48 -5.44 -4.36 5.21
N ALA A 49 -4.71 -5.35 4.71
CA ALA A 49 -3.75 -5.10 3.65
C ALA A 49 -3.37 -6.36 2.86
N ASP A 50 -2.95 -6.15 1.62
CA ASP A 50 -2.21 -7.14 0.85
C ASP A 50 -1.25 -6.47 -0.13
N LEU A 51 -0.49 -7.31 -0.84
CA LEU A 51 0.47 -6.89 -1.84
C LEU A 51 0.07 -7.46 -3.21
N ALA A 52 -0.17 -6.57 -4.17
CA ALA A 52 -0.37 -6.91 -5.57
C ALA A 52 0.83 -6.43 -6.40
N SER A 53 0.79 -6.68 -7.70
CA SER A 53 1.75 -6.14 -8.68
C SER A 53 1.02 -5.31 -9.73
N ALA A 54 1.69 -4.27 -10.22
CA ALA A 54 1.20 -3.54 -11.36
C ALA A 54 1.38 -4.36 -12.65
N SER A 55 0.42 -4.25 -13.56
CA SER A 55 0.50 -4.82 -14.90
C SER A 55 0.51 -3.72 -15.95
N GLY A 56 1.38 -3.88 -16.94
CA GLY A 56 1.44 -2.97 -18.10
C GLY A 56 0.25 -3.13 -19.05
N SER A 57 -0.53 -4.21 -18.94
CA SER A 57 -1.69 -4.47 -19.81
C SER A 57 -3.03 -4.05 -19.20
N ARG A 58 -3.05 -3.67 -17.91
CA ARG A 58 -4.26 -3.19 -17.24
C ARG A 58 -4.22 -1.67 -17.10
N PRO A 59 -5.34 -0.97 -17.27
CA PRO A 59 -5.39 0.45 -16.94
C PRO A 59 -5.27 0.66 -15.42
N VAL A 60 -4.90 1.88 -15.00
CA VAL A 60 -4.53 2.17 -13.60
C VAL A 60 -5.73 2.02 -12.66
N ASP A 61 -6.92 2.42 -13.09
CA ASP A 61 -8.17 2.34 -12.36
C ASP A 61 -8.53 0.90 -11.95
N GLU A 62 -8.29 -0.08 -12.81
CA GLU A 62 -8.48 -1.51 -12.53
C GLU A 62 -7.45 -2.08 -11.54
N GLN A 63 -6.35 -1.36 -11.31
CA GLN A 63 -5.28 -1.76 -10.39
C GLN A 63 -5.42 -1.12 -9.01
N VAL A 64 -6.29 -0.11 -8.86
CA VAL A 64 -6.60 0.54 -7.58
C VAL A 64 -7.63 -0.29 -6.81
N LEU A 65 -7.37 -0.50 -5.53
CA LEU A 65 -8.30 -1.11 -4.58
C LEU A 65 -9.67 -0.42 -4.61
N ASP A 66 -10.73 -1.21 -4.77
CA ASP A 66 -12.09 -0.76 -4.46
C ASP A 66 -12.31 -0.74 -2.94
N GLU A 67 -12.86 0.35 -2.41
CA GLU A 67 -13.07 0.51 -0.97
C GLU A 67 -14.05 -0.50 -0.36
N ASN A 68 -14.92 -1.07 -1.19
CA ASN A 68 -15.89 -2.08 -0.77
C ASN A 68 -15.30 -3.50 -0.83
N ARG A 69 -14.12 -3.68 -1.43
CA ARG A 69 -13.44 -4.98 -1.49
C ARG A 69 -12.68 -5.23 -0.19
N PRO A 70 -13.07 -6.23 0.62
CA PRO A 70 -12.33 -6.58 1.82
C PRO A 70 -10.95 -7.14 1.48
N LEU A 71 -9.97 -6.84 2.33
CA LEU A 71 -8.63 -7.42 2.28
C LEU A 71 -8.38 -8.30 3.52
N THR A 72 -7.24 -8.98 3.55
CA THR A 72 -6.83 -9.76 4.73
C THR A 72 -6.58 -8.83 5.93
N PRO A 73 -7.22 -9.05 7.09
CA PRO A 73 -6.92 -8.32 8.31
C PRO A 73 -5.47 -8.51 8.74
N ARG A 74 -4.81 -7.41 9.13
CA ARG A 74 -3.40 -7.40 9.60
C ARG A 74 -3.27 -6.94 11.04
N GLN A 75 -4.16 -6.06 11.50
CA GLN A 75 -4.16 -5.59 12.87
C GLN A 75 -5.54 -5.14 13.32
N VAL A 76 -5.92 -5.48 14.55
CA VAL A 76 -7.12 -4.98 15.23
C VAL A 76 -6.68 -4.00 16.31
N PHE A 77 -7.19 -2.77 16.26
CA PHE A 77 -6.90 -1.73 17.25
C PHE A 77 -8.03 -1.56 18.27
N GLY A 78 -9.20 -2.15 18.02
CA GLY A 78 -10.37 -2.00 18.90
C GLY A 78 -10.94 -0.59 18.82
N ARG A 79 -10.74 0.24 19.84
CA ARG A 79 -11.29 1.60 19.90
C ARG A 79 -10.20 2.66 19.70
N LEU A 80 -10.47 3.67 18.86
CA LEU A 80 -9.66 4.87 18.73
C LEU A 80 -10.48 6.13 19.07
N ALA A 81 -10.13 6.82 20.16
CA ALA A 81 -10.73 8.11 20.49
C ALA A 81 -10.44 9.17 19.41
N THR A 82 -11.22 10.25 19.38
CA THR A 82 -10.95 11.41 18.50
C THR A 82 -9.55 11.96 18.77
N GLY A 83 -8.77 12.19 17.71
CA GLY A 83 -7.38 12.64 17.78
C GLY A 83 -6.37 11.55 18.17
N GLN A 84 -6.82 10.35 18.54
CA GLN A 84 -5.93 9.26 18.88
C GLN A 84 -5.33 8.63 17.62
N SER A 85 -4.04 8.31 17.70
CA SER A 85 -3.36 7.52 16.69
C SER A 85 -2.86 6.19 17.24
N ALA A 86 -2.73 5.21 16.36
CA ALA A 86 -2.09 3.93 16.63
C ALA A 86 -1.11 3.60 15.50
N ARG A 87 -0.01 2.93 15.85
CA ARG A 87 1.05 2.55 14.92
C ARG A 87 1.19 1.03 14.89
N PHE A 88 1.46 0.49 13.73
CA PHE A 88 1.68 -0.92 13.49
C PHE A 88 2.84 -1.12 12.50
N GLU A 89 3.71 -2.06 12.78
CA GLU A 89 4.74 -2.53 11.85
C GLU A 89 4.43 -3.97 11.47
N GLY A 90 4.55 -4.29 10.19
CA GLY A 90 4.17 -5.59 9.68
C GLY A 90 4.82 -5.91 8.34
N SER A 91 4.40 -7.01 7.75
CA SER A 91 4.82 -7.40 6.41
C SER A 91 3.70 -8.06 5.63
N VAL A 92 3.79 -7.93 4.30
CA VAL A 92 2.93 -8.63 3.33
C VAL A 92 3.80 -9.27 2.26
N GLN A 93 3.36 -10.40 1.74
CA GLN A 93 4.09 -11.16 0.72
C GLN A 93 3.28 -11.23 -0.57
N LEU A 94 3.99 -11.09 -1.70
CA LEU A 94 3.52 -11.39 -3.04
C LEU A 94 4.31 -12.60 -3.55
N PRO A 95 3.68 -13.78 -3.71
CA PRO A 95 4.29 -14.90 -4.41
C PRO A 95 4.68 -14.48 -5.83
N LEU A 96 5.93 -14.71 -6.23
CA LEU A 96 6.43 -14.29 -7.55
C LEU A 96 5.73 -15.03 -8.70
N ALA A 97 5.25 -16.26 -8.45
CA ALA A 97 4.44 -17.00 -9.40
C ALA A 97 3.07 -16.35 -9.69
N GLN A 98 2.60 -15.44 -8.83
CA GLN A 98 1.34 -14.70 -8.98
C GLN A 98 1.58 -13.24 -9.40
N ALA A 99 2.83 -12.83 -9.54
CA ALA A 99 3.18 -11.45 -9.85
C ALA A 99 3.08 -11.20 -11.37
N ASP A 100 2.44 -10.10 -11.73
CA ASP A 100 2.58 -9.51 -13.05
C ASP A 100 3.99 -8.92 -13.19
N VAL A 101 4.67 -9.35 -14.25
CA VAL A 101 6.04 -8.92 -14.56
C VAL A 101 6.03 -8.03 -15.77
N ILE A 102 6.58 -6.83 -15.64
CA ILE A 102 6.78 -5.89 -16.74
C ILE A 102 8.14 -6.22 -17.38
N ARG A 103 8.15 -6.49 -18.69
CA ARG A 103 9.37 -6.76 -19.45
C ARG A 103 9.89 -5.48 -20.12
N GLN A 104 11.15 -5.15 -19.88
CA GLN A 104 11.87 -4.08 -20.58
C GLN A 104 13.13 -4.68 -21.22
N GLY A 105 13.04 -4.97 -22.52
CA GLY A 105 14.03 -5.84 -23.18
C GLY A 105 14.09 -7.20 -22.48
N ASN A 106 15.28 -7.61 -22.06
CA ASN A 106 15.48 -8.86 -21.31
C ASN A 106 15.28 -8.72 -19.80
N THR A 107 15.03 -7.51 -19.30
CA THR A 107 14.90 -7.25 -17.86
C THR A 107 13.47 -7.53 -17.38
N ALA A 108 13.35 -8.32 -16.31
CA ALA A 108 12.10 -8.56 -15.60
C ALA A 108 11.93 -7.55 -14.46
N LEU A 109 10.86 -6.78 -14.47
CA LEU A 109 10.60 -5.72 -13.49
C LEU A 109 9.30 -5.98 -12.72
N LEU A 110 9.36 -5.74 -11.42
CA LEU A 110 8.22 -5.76 -10.51
C LEU A 110 7.94 -4.34 -10.01
N VAL A 111 6.67 -3.94 -10.07
CA VAL A 111 6.15 -2.76 -9.39
C VAL A 111 5.12 -3.24 -8.36
N PRO A 112 5.49 -3.37 -7.08
CA PRO A 112 4.56 -3.76 -6.02
C PRO A 112 3.51 -2.67 -5.79
N LEU A 113 2.28 -3.10 -5.60
CA LEU A 113 1.14 -2.27 -5.24
C LEU A 113 0.68 -2.66 -3.83
N MET A 114 1.02 -1.84 -2.85
CA MET A 114 0.51 -1.98 -1.49
C MET A 114 -0.93 -1.48 -1.45
N ARG A 115 -1.87 -2.35 -1.09
CA ARG A 115 -3.28 -1.98 -0.94
C ARG A 115 -3.63 -1.97 0.53
N LEU A 116 -4.20 -0.86 0.99
CA LEU A 116 -4.57 -0.62 2.38
C LEU A 116 -6.04 -0.31 2.49
N ARG A 117 -6.68 -0.94 3.48
CA ARG A 117 -8.05 -0.62 3.88
C ARG A 117 -8.11 -0.50 5.40
N ALA A 118 -8.78 0.52 5.89
CA ALA A 118 -9.08 0.65 7.33
C ALA A 118 -10.59 0.78 7.51
N THR A 119 -11.14 -0.02 8.42
CA THR A 119 -12.57 -0.09 8.71
C THR A 119 -12.83 0.22 10.18
N ALA A 120 -14.06 0.63 10.48
CA ALA A 120 -14.63 0.72 11.82
C ALA A 120 -16.13 0.45 11.71
N ALA A 121 -16.78 0.09 12.81
CA ALA A 121 -18.22 -0.24 12.82
C ALA A 121 -19.10 0.91 12.29
N ASP A 122 -18.79 2.14 12.70
CA ASP A 122 -19.65 3.32 12.48
C ASP A 122 -19.06 4.34 11.49
N ALA A 123 -18.19 3.90 10.57
CA ALA A 123 -17.53 4.79 9.63
C ALA A 123 -17.35 4.18 8.24
N ALA A 124 -17.43 5.03 7.21
CA ALA A 124 -17.02 4.66 5.87
C ALA A 124 -15.55 4.19 5.89
N PRO A 125 -15.19 3.15 5.13
CA PRO A 125 -13.82 2.65 5.09
C PRO A 125 -12.88 3.70 4.50
N PHE A 126 -11.62 3.65 4.91
CA PHE A 126 -10.53 4.21 4.12
C PHE A 126 -10.01 3.12 3.20
N ALA A 127 -9.73 3.46 1.95
CA ALA A 127 -9.03 2.57 1.02
C ALA A 127 -8.02 3.36 0.18
N ARG A 128 -6.83 2.80 -0.01
CA ARG A 128 -5.79 3.40 -0.85
C ARG A 128 -4.83 2.37 -1.40
N THR A 129 -4.38 2.61 -2.64
CA THR A 129 -3.32 1.83 -3.26
C THR A 129 -2.07 2.68 -3.41
N PHE A 130 -0.91 2.10 -3.11
CA PHE A 130 0.38 2.75 -3.22
C PHE A 130 1.28 1.92 -4.12
N ALA A 131 1.81 2.52 -5.18
CA ALA A 131 2.96 1.97 -5.87
C ALA A 131 4.18 2.13 -4.96
N VAL A 132 4.95 1.06 -4.81
CA VAL A 132 6.20 1.04 -4.02
C VAL A 132 7.37 0.84 -4.98
N GLY A 133 8.45 1.58 -4.76
CA GLY A 133 9.67 1.46 -5.56
C GLY A 133 10.89 1.92 -4.79
N GLN A 134 12.06 1.78 -5.41
CA GLN A 134 13.29 2.36 -4.87
C GLN A 134 13.22 3.88 -5.03
N ALA A 135 13.72 4.61 -4.02
CA ALA A 135 13.84 6.06 -4.11
C ALA A 135 14.86 6.42 -5.21
N ALA A 136 14.49 7.35 -6.10
CA ALA A 136 15.45 7.86 -7.07
C ALA A 136 16.49 8.75 -6.38
N GLY A 137 17.78 8.43 -6.54
CA GLY A 137 18.88 9.11 -5.85
C GLY A 137 19.13 10.57 -6.25
N ASN A 138 18.37 11.14 -7.19
CA ASN A 138 18.60 12.47 -7.77
C ASN A 138 17.47 13.48 -7.52
N GLY A 139 16.66 13.30 -6.47
CA GLY A 139 15.53 14.20 -6.18
C GLY A 139 14.33 14.05 -7.13
N SER A 140 14.34 13.02 -7.99
CA SER A 140 13.17 12.67 -8.80
C SER A 140 12.06 12.06 -7.94
N SER A 141 10.82 12.46 -8.19
CA SER A 141 9.62 11.82 -7.61
C SER A 141 9.27 10.48 -8.28
N ARG A 142 10.06 10.04 -9.29
CA ARG A 142 9.84 8.76 -9.96
C ARG A 142 10.31 7.62 -9.07
N LEU A 143 9.45 6.61 -8.97
CA LEU A 143 9.78 5.33 -8.35
C LEU A 143 10.53 4.46 -9.35
N GLN A 144 11.64 3.87 -8.92
CA GLN A 144 12.34 2.85 -9.70
C GLN A 144 11.76 1.46 -9.38
N PRO A 145 11.40 0.64 -10.38
CA PRO A 145 10.90 -0.71 -10.16
C PRO A 145 11.99 -1.63 -9.61
N PHE A 146 11.60 -2.84 -9.19
CA PHE A 146 12.52 -3.85 -8.68
C PHE A 146 12.85 -4.87 -9.76
N ARG A 147 14.14 -5.15 -9.92
CA ARG A 147 14.62 -6.17 -10.86
C ARG A 147 14.44 -7.56 -10.28
N LEU A 148 13.79 -8.44 -11.05
CA LEU A 148 13.57 -9.84 -10.69
C LEU A 148 14.66 -10.77 -11.24
N ASP A 149 15.47 -10.29 -12.17
CA ASP A 149 16.57 -11.03 -12.81
C ASP A 149 17.87 -11.03 -11.99
N GLU A 150 17.97 -10.19 -10.96
CA GLU A 150 19.06 -10.22 -9.98
C GLU A 150 18.95 -11.44 -9.05
N GLY A 151 19.92 -11.72 -8.17
CA GLY A 151 19.82 -12.78 -7.15
C GLY A 151 18.94 -12.40 -5.95
N LEU A 152 18.98 -13.19 -4.88
CA LEU A 152 18.36 -12.84 -3.59
C LEU A 152 18.83 -11.44 -3.16
N ARG A 153 17.88 -10.54 -2.90
CA ARG A 153 18.20 -9.13 -2.65
C ARG A 153 17.19 -8.48 -1.71
N SER A 154 17.65 -7.46 -1.01
CA SER A 154 16.79 -6.51 -0.32
C SER A 154 17.09 -5.08 -0.78
N TRP A 155 16.07 -4.23 -0.75
CA TRP A 155 16.16 -2.82 -1.12
C TRP A 155 15.65 -1.92 0.00
N GLU A 156 16.43 -0.90 0.31
CA GLU A 156 16.15 0.21 1.21
C GLU A 156 17.14 1.36 0.89
N PRO A 157 16.77 2.64 1.06
CA PRO A 157 15.43 3.11 1.43
C PRO A 157 14.42 2.96 0.29
N LEU A 158 13.15 2.80 0.66
CA LEU A 158 12.03 2.74 -0.30
C LEU A 158 11.29 4.06 -0.39
N ALA A 159 10.56 4.23 -1.49
CA ALA A 159 9.63 5.33 -1.71
C ALA A 159 8.26 4.80 -2.17
N GLN A 160 7.24 5.65 -2.05
CA GLN A 160 5.87 5.32 -2.44
C GLN A 160 5.24 6.45 -3.25
N ARG A 161 4.22 6.08 -4.03
CA ARG A 161 3.34 7.03 -4.71
C ARG A 161 1.91 6.51 -4.60
N VAL A 162 0.98 7.38 -4.21
CA VAL A 162 -0.43 7.06 -4.22
C VAL A 162 -0.89 6.82 -5.66
N LEU A 163 -1.68 5.78 -5.87
CA LEU A 163 -2.41 5.55 -7.11
C LEU A 163 -3.86 5.94 -6.86
N ASP A 164 -4.26 7.04 -7.49
CA ASP A 164 -5.64 7.51 -7.44
C ASP A 164 -6.42 6.90 -8.60
N ARG A 165 -7.67 6.53 -8.34
CA ARG A 165 -8.63 6.25 -9.42
C ARG A 165 -8.88 7.58 -10.14
N PRO A 166 -8.69 7.67 -11.46
CA PRO A 166 -9.08 8.87 -12.21
C PRO A 166 -10.57 9.15 -11.99
N ALA A 167 -10.96 10.42 -11.91
CA ALA A 167 -12.36 10.79 -11.79
C ALA A 167 -13.15 10.21 -12.99
N PRO A 168 -14.38 9.70 -12.78
CA PRO A 168 -15.23 9.30 -13.89
C PRO A 168 -15.39 10.51 -14.84
N LYS A 169 -15.25 10.27 -16.14
CA LYS A 169 -15.53 11.27 -17.17
C LYS A 169 -17.00 11.61 -17.23
#